data_AF-A0A7M3M986-F1
#
_entry.id   AF-A0A7M3M986-F1
#
_cell.length_a   1.000
_cell.length_b   1.000
_cell.length_c   1.000
_cell.angle_alpha   90.00
_cell.angle_beta   90.00
_cell.angle_gamma   90.00
#
_symmetry.space_group_name_H-M   'P 1'
#
loop_
_entity.id
_entity.type
_entity.pdbx_description
1 polymer ?
#
loop_
_entity_poly.entity_id
_entity_poly.type
_entity_poly.pdbx_seq_one_letter_code
_entity_poly.pdbx_strand_id
1 'polypeptide(L)'
;ENRPEVHRRYLDIQFLAWGEEKIGIAIDTGNNEISESLLEQRDIIFYHDSENELFIDMIPGSYALFFPQDVHRPACIKNKETTIRKIVVKVAISELD
;
A
#
# COMPACT_ATOMS: atom_id res chain seq x y z
N GLU A 1 -3.99 8.89 -10.40
CA GLU A 1 -3.85 7.46 -10.75
C GLU A 1 -3.48 6.68 -9.51
N ASN A 2 -3.91 5.43 -9.44
CA ASN A 2 -3.64 4.55 -8.32
C ASN A 2 -2.43 3.67 -8.66
N ARG A 3 -1.23 4.11 -8.27
CA ARG A 3 0.07 3.48 -8.62
C ARG A 3 0.53 2.57 -7.47
N PRO A 4 1.20 1.43 -7.75
CA PRO A 4 1.85 0.65 -6.71
C PRO A 4 2.93 1.47 -6.00
N GLU A 5 3.05 1.32 -4.69
CA GLU A 5 3.97 2.07 -3.85
C GLU A 5 4.68 1.19 -2.81
N VAL A 6 5.86 1.63 -2.39
CA VAL A 6 6.61 1.08 -1.25
C VAL A 6 7.17 2.20 -0.38
N HIS A 7 7.39 1.87 0.90
CA HIS A 7 8.03 2.71 1.91
C HIS A 7 9.28 2.02 2.44
N ARG A 8 10.33 2.74 2.84
CA ARG A 8 11.57 2.09 3.32
C ARG A 8 11.85 2.34 4.80
N ARG A 9 11.39 3.46 5.35
CA ARG A 9 11.59 3.85 6.74
C ARG A 9 10.39 3.54 7.62
N TYR A 10 9.20 3.43 7.05
CA TYR A 10 7.96 3.12 7.76
C TYR A 10 7.29 1.88 7.19
N LEU A 11 6.62 1.11 8.05
CA LEU A 11 5.54 0.22 7.62
C LEU A 11 4.20 0.93 7.70
N ASP A 12 3.26 0.43 6.93
CA ASP A 12 1.88 0.91 6.88
C ASP A 12 0.95 -0.05 7.61
N ILE A 13 0.13 0.49 8.50
CA ILE A 13 -1.06 -0.20 9.01
C ILE A 13 -2.27 0.50 8.41
N GLN A 14 -2.88 -0.12 7.42
CA GLN A 14 -4.07 0.40 6.75
C GLN A 14 -5.33 -0.20 7.37
N PHE A 15 -6.15 0.67 7.98
CA PHE A 15 -7.43 0.32 8.59
C PHE A 15 -8.58 0.87 7.76
N LEU A 16 -9.49 0.00 7.31
CA LEU A 16 -10.71 0.41 6.61
C LEU A 16 -11.83 0.65 7.63
N ALA A 17 -12.21 1.90 7.85
CA ALA A 17 -13.26 2.26 8.79
C ALA A 17 -14.66 2.15 8.18
N TRP A 18 -14.80 2.46 6.88
CA TRP A 18 -16.08 2.42 6.16
C TRP A 18 -15.88 2.28 4.66
N GLY A 19 -16.84 1.64 3.98
CA GLY A 19 -16.81 1.39 2.53
C GLY A 19 -16.19 0.04 2.19
N GLU A 20 -15.77 -0.13 0.94
CA GLU A 20 -15.06 -1.32 0.45
C GLU A 20 -13.91 -0.93 -0.49
N GLU A 21 -12.75 -1.56 -0.31
CA GLU A 21 -11.62 -1.43 -1.22
C GLU A 21 -10.98 -2.80 -1.45
N LYS A 22 -10.23 -2.92 -2.55
CA LYS A 22 -9.18 -3.92 -2.69
C LYS A 22 -7.84 -3.24 -2.49
N ILE A 23 -6.87 -3.98 -1.97
CA ILE A 23 -5.47 -3.56 -1.97
C ILE A 23 -4.69 -4.56 -2.81
N GLY A 24 -4.02 -4.07 -3.85
CA GLY A 24 -3.02 -4.85 -4.57
C GLY A 24 -1.81 -5.04 -3.68
N ILE A 25 -1.22 -6.23 -3.65
CA ILE A 25 -0.03 -6.55 -2.88
C ILE A 25 0.90 -7.46 -3.69
N ALA A 26 2.19 -7.19 -3.63
CA ALA A 26 3.23 -8.07 -4.15
C ALA A 26 4.49 -7.98 -3.27
N ILE A 27 5.34 -9.00 -3.36
CA ILE A 27 6.69 -8.92 -2.83
C ILE A 27 7.50 -7.98 -3.73
N ASP A 28 8.18 -7.01 -3.14
CA ASP A 28 9.12 -6.16 -3.84
C ASP A 28 10.40 -6.95 -4.19
N THR A 29 10.46 -7.44 -5.42
CA THR A 29 11.62 -8.17 -5.95
C THR A 29 12.75 -7.23 -6.41
N GLY A 30 12.52 -5.92 -6.43
CA GLY A 30 13.43 -4.92 -6.99
C GLY A 30 13.42 -4.83 -8.53
N ASN A 31 12.55 -5.58 -9.21
CA ASN A 31 12.46 -5.59 -10.68
C ASN A 31 11.47 -4.57 -11.26
N ASN A 32 10.55 -4.03 -10.44
CA ASN A 32 9.53 -3.10 -10.90
C ASN A 32 10.14 -1.78 -11.40
N GLU A 33 9.64 -1.26 -12.53
CA GLU A 33 10.09 0.00 -13.10
C GLU A 33 9.61 1.19 -12.24
N ILE A 34 10.56 1.98 -11.72
CA ILE A 34 10.27 3.15 -10.89
C ILE A 34 9.64 4.25 -11.77
N SER A 35 8.41 4.63 -11.44
CA SER A 35 7.72 5.78 -12.04
C SER A 35 8.17 7.10 -11.40
N GLU A 36 8.34 7.11 -10.08
CA GLU A 36 8.71 8.30 -9.32
C GLU A 36 9.31 7.90 -7.97
N SER A 37 10.39 8.55 -7.54
CA SER A 37 10.98 8.35 -6.22
C SER A 37 11.01 9.66 -5.43
N LEU A 38 10.32 9.67 -4.30
CA LEU A 38 10.32 10.76 -3.31
C LEU A 38 10.82 10.22 -1.96
N LEU A 39 11.76 9.27 -2.01
CA LEU A 39 12.18 8.50 -0.85
C LEU A 39 12.74 9.39 0.26
N GLU A 40 13.56 10.38 -0.09
CA GLU A 40 14.18 11.29 0.89
C GLU A 40 13.14 12.15 1.60
N GLN A 41 12.21 12.74 0.85
CA GLN A 41 11.28 13.76 1.37
C GLN A 41 10.04 13.13 2.02
N ARG A 42 9.56 12.00 1.49
CA ARG A 42 8.23 11.44 1.81
C ARG A 42 8.24 9.94 2.08
N ASP A 43 9.40 9.30 2.05
CA ASP A 43 9.55 7.85 2.24
C ASP A 43 8.71 7.01 1.27
N ILE A 44 8.63 7.41 0.00
CA ILE A 44 7.77 6.73 -0.97
C ILE A 44 8.44 6.57 -2.32
N ILE A 45 8.28 5.39 -2.91
CA ILE A 45 8.63 5.08 -4.30
C ILE A 45 7.36 4.59 -4.98
N PHE A 46 7.05 5.15 -6.14
CA PHE A 46 5.97 4.69 -7.00
C PHE A 46 6.53 3.89 -8.17
N TYR A 47 5.83 2.82 -8.53
CA TYR A 47 6.13 2.02 -9.72
C TYR A 47 5.11 2.30 -10.83
N HIS A 48 5.48 1.99 -12.07
CA HIS A 48 4.54 1.97 -13.18
C HIS A 48 3.51 0.84 -13.01
N ASP A 49 4.02 -0.36 -12.75
CA ASP A 49 3.27 -1.59 -12.52
C ASP A 49 3.92 -2.43 -11.41
N SER A 50 3.24 -3.49 -10.97
CA SER A 50 3.78 -4.44 -9.98
C SER A 50 3.69 -5.87 -10.50
N GLU A 51 4.83 -6.55 -10.60
CA GLU A 51 4.87 -7.98 -10.91
C GLU A 51 4.18 -8.81 -9.81
N ASN A 52 3.50 -9.89 -10.22
CA ASN A 52 2.87 -10.86 -9.31
C ASN A 52 1.87 -10.27 -8.30
N GLU A 53 1.20 -9.17 -8.67
CA GLU A 53 0.20 -8.52 -7.82
C GLU A 53 -0.98 -9.46 -7.52
N LEU A 54 -1.25 -9.65 -6.23
CA LEU A 54 -2.45 -10.28 -5.70
C LEU A 54 -3.35 -9.22 -5.09
N PHE A 55 -4.64 -9.51 -4.95
CA PHE A 55 -5.57 -8.58 -4.31
C PHE A 55 -6.15 -9.16 -3.04
N ILE A 56 -6.15 -8.35 -1.99
CA ILE A 56 -6.89 -8.60 -0.76
C ILE A 56 -8.14 -7.73 -0.73
N ASP A 57 -9.26 -8.33 -0.33
CA ASP A 57 -10.52 -7.63 -0.14
C ASP A 57 -10.58 -7.06 1.27
N MET A 58 -10.71 -5.73 1.38
CA MET A 58 -10.92 -5.05 2.65
C MET A 58 -12.42 -4.84 2.89
N ILE A 59 -12.87 -5.15 4.10
CA ILE A 59 -14.20 -4.80 4.60
C ILE A 59 -14.06 -3.89 5.82
N PRO A 60 -15.10 -3.12 6.22
CA PRO A 60 -15.01 -2.28 7.41
C PRO A 60 -14.56 -3.11 8.64
N GLY A 61 -13.52 -2.65 9.32
CA GLY A 61 -12.88 -3.39 10.41
C GLY A 61 -11.58 -4.08 10.03
N SER A 62 -11.29 -4.28 8.74
CA SER A 62 -10.05 -4.91 8.26
C SER A 62 -8.83 -4.05 8.55
N TYR A 63 -7.73 -4.72 8.90
CA TYR A 63 -6.39 -4.18 8.95
C TYR A 63 -5.51 -4.92 7.93
N ALA A 64 -4.68 -4.17 7.21
CA ALA A 64 -3.61 -4.71 6.37
C ALA A 64 -2.30 -4.04 6.77
N LEU A 65 -1.25 -4.84 6.93
CA LEU A 65 0.08 -4.37 7.29
C LEU A 65 0.99 -4.55 6.08
N PHE A 66 1.70 -3.49 5.69
CA PHE A 66 2.65 -3.51 4.57
C PHE A 66 4.01 -3.08 5.06
N PHE A 67 4.96 -4.01 5.05
CA PHE A 67 6.35 -3.80 5.39
C PHE A 67 7.11 -3.18 4.22
N PRO A 68 8.38 -2.76 4.43
CA PRO A 68 9.20 -2.18 3.36
C PRO A 68 9.42 -3.08 2.14
N GLN A 69 9.18 -4.38 2.28
CA GLN A 69 9.30 -5.40 1.23
C GLN A 69 7.98 -5.66 0.51
N ASP A 70 6.89 -4.99 0.92
CA ASP A 70 5.56 -5.20 0.34
C ASP A 70 5.18 -4.03 -0.57
N VAL A 71 5.24 -4.27 -1.88
CA VAL A 71 4.58 -3.38 -2.84
C VAL A 71 3.09 -3.44 -2.56
N HIS A 72 2.46 -2.29 -2.39
CA HIS A 72 1.03 -2.23 -2.18
C HIS A 72 0.38 -1.13 -3.01
N ARG A 73 -0.90 -1.34 -3.35
CA ARG A 73 -1.69 -0.42 -4.16
C ARG A 73 -3.08 -0.26 -3.56
N PRO A 74 -3.24 0.69 -2.61
CA PRO A 74 -4.47 0.84 -1.84
C PRO A 74 -5.61 1.44 -2.67
N ALA A 75 -6.84 1.56 -2.15
CA ALA A 75 -7.96 2.22 -2.82
C ALA A 75 -8.32 1.68 -4.22
N CYS A 76 -8.03 0.41 -4.51
CA CYS A 76 -8.52 -0.23 -5.72
C CYS A 76 -10.02 -0.51 -5.63
N ILE A 77 -10.72 -0.42 -6.76
CA ILE A 77 -12.16 -0.70 -6.85
C ILE A 77 -12.41 -2.19 -6.56
N LYS A 78 -13.26 -2.48 -5.58
CA LYS A 78 -13.67 -3.86 -5.28
C LYS A 78 -14.76 -4.35 -6.23
N ASN A 79 -15.93 -3.71 -6.18
CA ASN A 79 -17.08 -4.01 -7.03
C ASN A 79 -17.48 -2.81 -7.88
N LYS A 80 -17.52 -1.62 -7.25
CA LYS A 80 -17.84 -0.35 -7.89
C LYS A 80 -17.09 0.78 -7.21
N GLU A 81 -16.98 1.92 -7.88
CA GLU A 81 -16.45 3.12 -7.26
C GLU A 81 -17.36 3.54 -6.10
N THR A 82 -16.77 3.67 -4.92
CA THR A 82 -17.46 4.10 -3.70
C THR A 82 -16.56 5.03 -2.90
N THR A 83 -17.17 5.92 -2.13
CA THR A 83 -16.44 6.63 -1.09
C THR A 83 -16.00 5.62 -0.03
N ILE A 84 -14.78 5.77 0.47
CA ILE A 84 -14.27 4.99 1.61
C ILE A 84 -13.81 5.94 2.70
N ARG A 85 -13.74 5.45 3.94
CA ARG A 85 -13.02 6.11 5.02
C ARG A 85 -12.00 5.14 5.57
N LYS A 86 -10.73 5.53 5.57
CA LYS A 86 -9.62 4.72 6.07
C LYS A 86 -8.65 5.56 6.89
N ILE A 87 -7.83 4.85 7.66
CA ILE A 87 -6.72 5.40 8.42
C ILE A 87 -5.47 4.66 7.98
N VAL A 88 -4.38 5.37 7.74
CA VAL A 88 -3.06 4.79 7.50
C VAL A 88 -2.17 5.24 8.64
N VAL A 89 -1.77 4.30 9.49
CA VAL A 89 -0.79 4.54 10.54
C VAL A 89 0.58 4.19 9.98
N LYS A 90 1.52 5.12 10.10
CA LYS A 90 2.93 4.91 9.73
C LYS A 90 3.70 4.56 11.01
N VAL A 91 4.37 3.40 11.03
CA VAL A 91 5.23 2.99 12.15
C VAL A 91 6.66 2.91 11.65
N ALA A 92 7.56 3.65 12.28
CA ALA A 92 8.97 3.63 11.90
C ALA A 92 9.56 2.25 12.16
N ILE A 93 10.29 1.71 11.19
CA ILE A 93 10.94 0.39 11.31
C ILE A 93 11.95 0.36 12.45
N SER A 94 12.55 1.52 12.78
CA SER A 94 13.45 1.66 13.93
C SER A 94 12.79 1.40 15.29
N GLU A 95 11.46 1.37 15.37
CA GLU A 95 10.69 1.13 16.60
C GLU A 95 10.26 -0.34 16.75
N LEU A 96 10.68 -1.22 15.83
CA LEU A 96 10.43 -2.65 15.88
C LEU A 96 11.73 -3.32 16.33
N ASP A 97 11.80 -3.70 17.61
CA ASP A 97 12.94 -4.40 18.21
C ASP A 97 13.30 -5.72 17.50
#